data_AF-A0A0U3HFZ9-F1
#
_entry.id   AF-A0A0U3HFZ9-F1
#
_cell.length_a   1.000
_cell.length_b   1.000
_cell.length_c   1.000
_cell.angle_alpha   90.00
_cell.angle_beta   90.00
_cell.angle_gamma   90.00
#
_symmetry.space_group_name_H-M   'P 1'
#
loop_
_entity.id
_entity.type
_entity.pdbx_description
1 polymer ?
#
loop_
_entity_poly.entity_id
_entity_poly.type
_entity_poly.pdbx_seq_one_letter_code
_entity_poly.pdbx_strand_id
1 'polypeptide(L)'
;MKIDTHQHLGIYGVNAKEIRDNFDYVVLNPSYKYSCNCCVDGFYQQYLWNKGRDYLQLGIYNLKCRVPAGVELGRQLDKGIVGIVLNPINHDFDLDKADDVYQFAEDHDLPLFIYTGRGKGDPSKLTEVLKNFRLKVVLISLGYPNYVNEARELLKLNNVYGDISSVPQNVIKTFPREKLIFGSHYPYVPFQEIMDKEILSNAVKILSI
;
A
#
# COMPACT_ATOMS: atom_id res chain seq x y z
N MET A 1 8.76 -11.67 -13.08
CA MET A 1 8.06 -11.84 -11.80
C MET A 1 6.77 -11.02 -11.84
N LYS A 2 5.62 -11.66 -11.61
CA LYS A 2 4.30 -11.06 -11.50
C LYS A 2 3.96 -10.93 -10.02
N ILE A 3 3.75 -9.71 -9.55
CA ILE A 3 3.46 -9.44 -8.14
C ILE A 3 2.19 -8.63 -8.07
N ASP A 4 1.23 -9.07 -7.26
CA ASP A 4 0.10 -8.25 -6.86
C ASP A 4 0.41 -7.57 -5.54
N THR A 5 0.60 -6.25 -5.57
CA THR A 5 1.03 -5.50 -4.38
C THR A 5 -0.11 -5.08 -3.45
N HIS A 6 -1.36 -5.45 -3.76
CA HIS A 6 -2.51 -4.93 -3.03
C HIS A 6 -3.69 -5.91 -3.02
N GLN A 7 -3.67 -6.89 -2.11
CA GLN A 7 -4.84 -7.74 -1.82
C GLN A 7 -5.26 -7.70 -0.35
N HIS A 8 -6.57 -7.80 -0.12
CA HIS A 8 -7.18 -7.85 1.22
C HIS A 8 -7.73 -9.26 1.48
N LEU A 9 -6.84 -10.18 1.87
CA LEU A 9 -7.22 -11.57 2.22
C LEU A 9 -7.24 -11.78 3.74
N GLY A 10 -7.77 -12.92 4.17
CA GLY A 10 -8.00 -13.22 5.60
C GLY A 10 -9.34 -12.71 6.13
N ILE A 11 -10.22 -12.27 5.22
CA ILE A 11 -11.61 -11.91 5.49
C ILE A 11 -12.49 -13.16 5.35
N TYR A 12 -13.47 -13.32 6.23
CA TYR A 12 -14.43 -14.42 6.17
C TYR A 12 -15.17 -14.45 4.82
N GLY A 13 -15.24 -15.63 4.19
CA GLY A 13 -15.98 -15.86 2.95
C GLY A 13 -15.26 -15.47 1.66
N VAL A 14 -14.02 -14.96 1.73
CA VAL A 14 -13.23 -14.59 0.54
C VAL A 14 -12.28 -15.72 0.16
N ASN A 15 -12.44 -16.28 -1.05
CA ASN A 15 -11.55 -17.30 -1.60
C ASN A 15 -10.70 -16.70 -2.74
N ALA A 16 -9.39 -16.66 -2.54
CA ALA A 16 -8.46 -16.05 -3.47
C ALA A 16 -7.78 -17.03 -4.44
N LYS A 17 -8.17 -18.32 -4.46
CA LYS A 17 -7.46 -19.32 -5.25
C LYS A 17 -7.33 -18.91 -6.73
N GLU A 18 -8.43 -18.47 -7.33
CA GLU A 18 -8.48 -18.10 -8.75
C GLU A 18 -7.58 -16.91 -9.10
N ILE A 19 -7.43 -15.94 -8.19
CA ILE A 19 -6.55 -14.80 -8.42
C ILE A 19 -5.09 -15.10 -8.05
N ARG A 20 -4.85 -15.88 -6.98
CA ARG A 20 -3.51 -16.22 -6.48
C ARG A 20 -2.65 -16.92 -7.54
N ASP A 21 -3.26 -17.77 -8.36
CA ASP A 21 -2.55 -18.56 -9.39
C ASP A 21 -2.01 -17.70 -10.55
N ASN A 22 -2.39 -16.41 -10.63
CA ASN A 22 -1.92 -15.49 -11.67
C ASN A 22 -0.61 -14.75 -11.29
N PHE A 23 -0.14 -14.89 -10.06
CA PHE A 23 0.99 -14.13 -9.52
C PHE A 23 2.04 -15.05 -8.89
N ASP A 24 3.31 -14.68 -9.01
CA ASP A 24 4.41 -15.36 -8.32
C ASP A 24 4.35 -15.04 -6.83
N TYR A 25 4.12 -13.77 -6.50
CA TYR A 25 3.95 -13.27 -5.13
C TYR A 25 2.71 -12.39 -5.01
N VAL A 26 2.13 -12.41 -3.83
CA VAL A 26 1.02 -11.52 -3.46
C VAL A 26 1.38 -10.84 -2.15
N VAL A 27 1.21 -9.52 -2.11
CA VAL A 27 1.39 -8.69 -0.93
C VAL A 27 0.03 -8.41 -0.32
N LEU A 28 -0.14 -8.85 0.92
CA LEU A 28 -1.33 -8.61 1.71
C LEU A 28 -1.31 -7.20 2.29
N ASN A 29 -2.39 -6.49 2.05
CA ASN A 29 -2.69 -5.20 2.64
C ASN A 29 -3.70 -5.41 3.78
N PRO A 30 -3.37 -5.05 5.03
CA PRO A 30 -4.29 -5.20 6.15
C PRO A 30 -5.37 -4.11 6.19
N SER A 31 -5.27 -3.01 5.44
CA SER A 31 -6.19 -1.87 5.52
C SER A 31 -7.59 -2.15 4.94
N TYR A 32 -8.46 -2.83 5.70
CA TYR A 32 -9.82 -3.13 5.26
C TYR A 32 -10.70 -1.89 5.10
N LYS A 33 -11.72 -2.00 4.24
CA LYS A 33 -12.70 -0.91 3.97
C LYS A 33 -13.52 -0.49 5.20
N TYR A 34 -13.57 -1.32 6.24
CA TYR A 34 -14.29 -1.04 7.48
C TYR A 34 -13.36 -0.35 8.47
N SER A 35 -13.59 0.93 8.74
CA SER A 35 -12.81 1.70 9.72
C SER A 35 -12.99 1.11 11.12
N CYS A 36 -11.88 0.79 11.79
CA CYS A 36 -11.88 0.66 13.25
C CYS A 36 -10.96 1.72 13.86
N ASN A 37 -11.31 2.20 15.07
CA ASN A 37 -10.41 3.04 15.89
C ASN A 37 -9.31 2.20 16.54
N CYS A 38 -8.72 1.29 15.77
CA CYS A 38 -7.76 0.28 16.18
C CYS A 38 -6.36 0.71 15.73
N CYS A 39 -5.32 0.17 16.38
CA CYS A 39 -3.93 0.53 16.05
C CYS A 39 -3.45 0.00 14.68
N VAL A 40 -4.02 -1.12 14.21
CA VAL A 40 -3.38 -1.95 13.16
C VAL A 40 -4.36 -2.55 12.15
N ASP A 41 -5.61 -2.07 12.07
CA ASP A 41 -6.62 -2.50 11.09
C ASP A 41 -6.57 -3.98 10.69
N GLY A 42 -6.73 -4.91 11.63
CA GLY A 42 -6.79 -6.34 11.31
C GLY A 42 -5.48 -6.99 10.81
N PHE A 43 -4.34 -6.30 10.89
CA PHE A 43 -3.00 -6.87 10.62
C PHE A 43 -2.79 -8.23 11.30
N TYR A 44 -3.04 -8.33 12.62
CA TYR A 44 -2.80 -9.57 13.37
C TYR A 44 -3.74 -10.70 12.94
N GLN A 45 -4.98 -10.39 12.57
CA GLN A 45 -5.91 -11.38 12.02
C GLN A 45 -5.38 -11.89 10.68
N GLN A 46 -4.95 -10.99 9.80
CA GLN A 46 -4.38 -11.34 8.51
C GLN A 46 -3.06 -12.12 8.65
N TYR A 47 -2.22 -11.76 9.62
CA TYR A 47 -0.98 -12.47 9.94
C TYR A 47 -1.25 -13.91 10.41
N LEU A 48 -2.21 -14.09 11.31
CA LEU A 48 -2.61 -15.43 11.76
C LEU A 48 -3.21 -16.25 10.61
N TRP A 49 -4.00 -15.62 9.74
CA TRP A 49 -4.47 -16.25 8.52
C TRP A 49 -3.33 -16.59 7.57
N ASN A 50 -2.27 -15.77 7.49
CA ASN A 50 -1.14 -16.03 6.60
C ASN A 50 -0.15 -17.09 7.14
N LYS A 51 -0.25 -17.52 8.41
CA LYS A 51 0.63 -18.55 8.96
C LYS A 51 0.58 -19.84 8.13
N GLY A 52 1.76 -20.31 7.69
CA GLY A 52 1.91 -21.50 6.86
C GLY A 52 1.55 -21.29 5.38
N ARG A 53 1.29 -20.05 4.96
CA ARG A 53 1.09 -19.65 3.57
C ARG A 53 2.27 -18.76 3.13
N ASP A 54 2.37 -18.52 1.83
CA ASP A 54 3.53 -17.90 1.18
C ASP A 54 3.26 -16.44 0.74
N TYR A 55 2.28 -15.78 1.35
CA TYR A 55 2.01 -14.37 1.04
C TYR A 55 2.99 -13.46 1.77
N LEU A 56 3.38 -12.37 1.11
CA LEU A 56 4.07 -11.25 1.73
C LEU A 56 3.04 -10.38 2.45
N GLN A 57 3.46 -9.58 3.43
CA GLN A 57 2.52 -8.79 4.23
C GLN A 57 3.03 -7.37 4.48
N LEU A 58 2.14 -6.38 4.33
CA LEU A 58 2.39 -5.02 4.79
C LEU A 58 2.03 -4.89 6.27
N GLY A 59 2.83 -4.12 7.00
CA GLY A 59 2.44 -3.60 8.30
C GLY A 59 1.53 -2.39 8.17
N ILE A 60 0.88 -1.99 9.25
CA ILE A 60 0.01 -0.81 9.28
C ILE A 60 0.06 -0.17 10.66
N TYR A 61 -0.02 1.15 10.68
CA TYR A 61 -0.10 1.91 11.92
C TYR A 61 -1.12 3.04 11.79
N ASN A 62 -2.07 3.06 12.71
CA ASN A 62 -2.98 4.18 12.89
C ASN A 62 -2.35 5.20 13.84
N LEU A 63 -2.20 6.45 13.40
CA LEU A 63 -1.62 7.53 14.21
C LEU A 63 -2.39 7.83 15.50
N LYS A 64 -3.66 7.42 15.59
CA LYS A 64 -4.47 7.53 16.81
C LYS A 64 -4.16 6.41 17.82
N CYS A 65 -3.24 5.49 17.52
CA CYS A 65 -2.82 4.44 18.41
C CYS A 65 -2.12 4.99 19.66
N ARG A 66 -2.46 4.43 20.83
CA ARG A 66 -1.78 4.77 22.10
C ARG A 66 -0.40 4.14 22.27
N VAL A 67 -0.08 3.14 21.46
CA VAL A 67 1.21 2.43 21.49
C VAL A 67 2.14 3.18 20.52
N PRO A 68 3.35 3.58 20.93
CA PRO A 68 4.28 4.27 20.04
C PRO A 68 4.54 3.51 18.74
N ALA A 69 4.67 4.23 17.63
CA ALA A 69 4.84 3.64 16.29
C ALA A 69 6.00 2.64 16.25
N GLY A 70 7.16 2.99 16.78
CA GLY A 70 8.32 2.08 16.80
C GLY A 70 8.11 0.79 17.59
N VAL A 71 7.29 0.81 18.64
CA VAL A 71 6.94 -0.40 19.40
C VAL A 71 5.99 -1.28 18.60
N GLU A 72 4.94 -0.68 18.04
CA GLU A 72 3.92 -1.47 17.33
C GLU A 72 4.43 -1.96 15.98
N LEU A 73 5.09 -1.11 15.19
CA LEU A 73 5.72 -1.51 13.94
C LEU A 73 6.89 -2.47 14.16
N GLY A 74 7.65 -2.32 15.25
CA GLY A 74 8.68 -3.30 15.63
C GLY A 74 8.12 -4.72 15.80
N ARG A 75 6.96 -4.85 16.46
CA ARG A 75 6.28 -6.16 16.59
C ARG A 75 5.80 -6.74 15.26
N GLN A 76 5.48 -5.88 14.29
CA GLN A 76 5.09 -6.29 12.95
C GLN A 76 6.32 -6.65 12.11
N LEU A 77 7.42 -5.93 12.28
CA LEU A 77 8.73 -6.25 11.69
C LEU A 77 9.22 -7.63 12.13
N ASP A 78 9.12 -7.96 13.43
CA ASP A 78 9.40 -9.30 13.96
C ASP A 78 8.55 -10.41 13.33
N LYS A 79 7.46 -10.04 12.63
CA LYS A 79 6.55 -10.94 11.92
C LYS A 79 6.79 -10.97 10.42
N GLY A 80 7.79 -10.27 9.92
CA GLY A 80 8.25 -10.32 8.53
C GLY A 80 7.47 -9.43 7.57
N ILE A 81 7.03 -8.24 8.01
CA ILE A 81 6.45 -7.28 7.07
C ILE A 81 7.48 -6.83 6.02
N VAL A 82 7.01 -6.61 4.79
CA VAL A 82 7.84 -6.19 3.64
C VAL A 82 7.69 -4.72 3.27
N GLY A 83 6.88 -3.99 4.04
CA GLY A 83 6.54 -2.60 3.82
C GLY A 83 5.48 -2.15 4.83
N ILE A 84 5.13 -0.87 4.83
CA ILE A 84 4.14 -0.30 5.73
C ILE A 84 3.06 0.40 4.90
N VAL A 85 1.78 0.15 5.22
CA VAL A 85 0.66 0.85 4.64
C VAL A 85 0.13 1.94 5.57
N LEU A 86 -0.14 3.11 5.00
CA LEU A 86 -0.79 4.24 5.65
C LEU A 86 -2.10 4.56 4.94
N ASN A 87 -3.17 4.71 5.73
CA ASN A 87 -4.49 5.06 5.22
C ASN A 87 -5.02 6.36 5.86
N PRO A 88 -4.54 7.54 5.42
CA PRO A 88 -4.96 8.83 5.97
C PRO A 88 -6.46 9.10 5.81
N ILE A 89 -7.11 8.44 4.84
CA ILE A 89 -8.54 8.57 4.55
C ILE A 89 -9.36 7.89 5.64
N ASN A 90 -9.04 6.64 5.97
CA ASN A 90 -9.79 5.87 6.97
C ASN A 90 -9.38 6.20 8.41
N HIS A 91 -8.12 6.56 8.64
CA HIS A 91 -7.62 6.92 9.97
C HIS A 91 -7.76 8.39 10.30
N ASP A 92 -8.10 9.22 9.31
CA ASP A 92 -8.36 10.65 9.47
C ASP A 92 -7.17 11.38 10.12
N PHE A 93 -6.02 11.31 9.45
CA PHE A 93 -4.81 12.06 9.81
C PHE A 93 -4.18 12.68 8.57
N ASP A 94 -3.48 13.80 8.75
CA ASP A 94 -2.77 14.48 7.68
C ASP A 94 -1.39 13.85 7.48
N LEU A 95 -0.98 13.65 6.23
CA LEU A 95 0.27 12.95 5.90
C LEU A 95 1.52 13.62 6.49
N ASP A 96 1.50 14.91 6.82
CA ASP A 96 2.60 15.61 7.50
C ASP A 96 2.67 15.34 9.03
N LYS A 97 1.85 14.43 9.56
CA LYS A 97 1.81 14.07 10.99
C LYS A 97 2.35 12.67 11.30
N ALA A 98 2.82 11.93 10.30
CA ALA A 98 3.26 10.55 10.44
C ALA A 98 4.78 10.38 10.59
N ASP A 99 5.48 11.39 11.11
CA ASP A 99 6.95 11.44 11.22
C ASP A 99 7.54 10.20 11.88
N ASP A 100 6.94 9.70 12.97
CA ASP A 100 7.43 8.50 13.65
C ASP A 100 7.34 7.24 12.77
N VAL A 101 6.36 7.16 11.87
CA VAL A 101 6.22 6.06 10.91
C VAL A 101 7.24 6.22 9.78
N TYR A 102 7.47 7.45 9.33
CA TYR A 102 8.46 7.77 8.31
C TYR A 102 9.87 7.45 8.79
N GLN A 103 10.23 7.84 10.01
CA GLN A 103 11.51 7.51 10.60
C GLN A 103 11.69 6.00 10.71
N PHE A 104 10.68 5.28 11.22
CA PHE A 104 10.75 3.81 11.32
C PHE A 104 10.91 3.16 9.93
N ALA A 105 10.19 3.63 8.92
CA ALA A 105 10.31 3.11 7.56
C ALA A 105 11.71 3.34 6.98
N GLU A 106 12.30 4.53 7.18
CA GLU A 106 13.66 4.84 6.74
C GLU A 106 14.71 3.99 7.46
N ASP A 107 14.63 3.89 8.79
CA ASP A 107 15.58 3.14 9.63
C ASP A 107 15.64 1.64 9.27
N HIS A 108 14.55 1.11 8.73
CA HIS A 108 14.39 -0.30 8.38
C HIS A 108 14.32 -0.58 6.86
N ASP A 109 14.59 0.41 6.01
CA ASP A 109 14.47 0.34 4.53
C ASP A 109 13.14 -0.26 4.04
N LEU A 110 12.05 0.06 4.73
CA LEU A 110 10.71 -0.42 4.39
C LEU A 110 10.01 0.56 3.43
N PRO A 111 9.49 0.09 2.29
CA PRO A 111 8.67 0.92 1.42
C PRO A 111 7.34 1.28 2.09
N LEU A 112 6.88 2.50 1.84
CA LEU A 112 5.59 3.02 2.30
C LEU A 112 4.55 2.94 1.19
N PHE A 113 3.42 2.32 1.48
CA PHE A 113 2.25 2.26 0.64
C PHE A 113 1.19 3.21 1.20
N ILE A 114 0.79 4.22 0.44
CA ILE A 114 -0.05 5.30 0.96
C ILE A 114 -1.34 5.37 0.16
N TYR A 115 -2.49 5.24 0.83
CA TYR A 115 -3.78 5.48 0.19
C TYR A 115 -3.93 6.95 -0.19
N THR A 116 -4.14 7.19 -1.49
CA THR A 116 -4.30 8.54 -2.03
C THR A 116 -5.60 8.69 -2.80
N GLY A 117 -5.97 9.94 -3.06
CA GLY A 117 -6.97 10.31 -4.06
C GLY A 117 -8.30 10.85 -3.55
N ARG A 118 -8.51 10.84 -2.23
CA ARG A 118 -9.65 11.50 -1.58
C ARG A 118 -9.25 12.05 -0.22
N GLY A 119 -9.99 13.04 0.28
CA GLY A 119 -9.84 13.55 1.64
C GLY A 119 -8.39 13.88 1.99
N LYS A 120 -7.88 13.29 3.09
CA LYS A 120 -6.50 13.50 3.57
C LYS A 120 -5.42 12.71 2.82
N GLY A 121 -5.80 11.97 1.78
CA GLY A 121 -4.88 11.27 0.88
C GLY A 121 -4.39 12.14 -0.29
N ASP A 122 -4.04 13.41 -0.04
CA ASP A 122 -3.48 14.33 -1.03
C ASP A 122 -1.97 14.08 -1.18
N PRO A 123 -1.49 13.58 -2.35
CA PRO A 123 -0.09 13.32 -2.59
C PRO A 123 0.79 14.55 -2.36
N SER A 124 0.34 15.77 -2.66
CA SER A 124 1.17 16.99 -2.59
C SER A 124 1.80 17.20 -1.20
N LYS A 125 1.16 16.69 -0.15
CA LYS A 125 1.63 16.74 1.25
C LYS A 125 2.90 15.93 1.50
N LEU A 126 3.21 14.96 0.66
CA LEU A 126 4.43 14.15 0.77
C LEU A 126 5.67 14.87 0.25
N THR A 127 5.53 16.02 -0.43
CA THR A 127 6.67 16.74 -1.00
C THR A 127 7.70 17.12 0.07
N GLU A 128 7.25 17.62 1.21
CA GLU A 128 8.15 18.02 2.31
C GLU A 128 8.69 16.79 3.07
N VAL A 129 7.84 15.79 3.28
CA VAL A 129 8.24 14.49 3.86
C VAL A 129 9.41 13.89 3.07
N LEU A 130 9.30 13.84 1.74
CA LEU A 130 10.32 13.26 0.87
C LEU A 130 11.62 14.07 0.76
N LYS A 131 11.64 15.33 1.25
CA LYS A 131 12.90 16.08 1.41
C LYS A 131 13.62 15.72 2.70
N ASN A 132 12.85 15.41 3.75
CA ASN A 132 13.37 15.14 5.09
C ASN A 132 13.73 13.67 5.31
N PHE A 133 13.11 12.75 4.55
CA PHE A 133 13.31 11.31 4.68
C PHE A 133 13.63 10.64 3.33
N ARG A 134 14.52 9.65 3.35
CA ARG A 134 14.90 8.83 2.19
C ARG A 134 14.00 7.60 2.08
N LEU A 135 12.76 7.83 1.69
CA LEU A 135 11.72 6.80 1.63
C LEU A 135 11.49 6.29 0.20
N LYS A 136 11.18 4.99 0.05
CA LYS A 136 10.51 4.47 -1.16
C LYS A 136 9.00 4.56 -0.93
N VAL A 137 8.27 5.25 -1.80
CA VAL A 137 6.82 5.47 -1.63
C VAL A 137 6.03 4.93 -2.82
N VAL A 138 4.93 4.25 -2.53
CA VAL A 138 3.91 3.80 -3.46
C VAL A 138 2.62 4.56 -3.19
N LEU A 139 2.15 5.32 -4.18
CA LEU A 139 0.84 5.96 -4.13
C LEU A 139 -0.24 4.96 -4.56
N ILE A 140 -0.97 4.40 -3.59
CA ILE A 140 -2.12 3.54 -3.87
C ILE A 140 -3.22 4.37 -4.53
N SER A 141 -3.74 3.88 -5.66
CA SER A 141 -4.74 4.52 -6.52
C SER A 141 -4.27 5.77 -7.28
N LEU A 142 -2.96 6.09 -7.31
CA LEU A 142 -2.42 7.21 -8.12
C LEU A 142 -3.12 8.57 -7.93
N GLY A 143 -3.58 8.87 -6.72
CA GLY A 143 -4.33 10.10 -6.44
C GLY A 143 -5.73 10.15 -7.07
N TYR A 144 -6.24 9.07 -7.67
CA TYR A 144 -7.59 9.05 -8.24
C TYR A 144 -8.67 9.00 -7.15
N PRO A 145 -9.79 9.75 -7.25
CA PRO A 145 -10.15 10.63 -8.38
C PRO A 145 -9.70 12.10 -8.25
N ASN A 146 -9.35 12.59 -7.06
CA ASN A 146 -9.28 14.04 -6.84
C ASN A 146 -7.89 14.67 -7.04
N TYR A 147 -6.82 13.86 -6.98
CA TYR A 147 -5.45 14.32 -6.88
C TYR A 147 -4.50 13.70 -7.92
N VAL A 148 -5.03 13.41 -9.11
CA VAL A 148 -4.28 12.74 -10.20
C VAL A 148 -3.09 13.60 -10.67
N ASN A 149 -3.23 14.92 -10.65
CA ASN A 149 -2.16 15.83 -11.09
C ASN A 149 -1.02 15.88 -10.06
N GLU A 150 -1.35 15.93 -8.78
CA GLU A 150 -0.44 15.91 -7.65
C GLU A 150 0.35 14.60 -7.61
N ALA A 151 -0.33 13.47 -7.84
CA ALA A 151 0.34 12.18 -8.01
C ALA A 151 1.32 12.22 -9.20
N ARG A 152 0.92 12.80 -10.34
CA ARG A 152 1.78 12.90 -11.54
C ARG A 152 3.05 13.70 -11.27
N GLU A 153 2.94 14.81 -10.54
CA GLU A 153 4.10 15.62 -10.16
C GLU A 153 5.05 14.85 -9.25
N LEU A 154 4.53 14.13 -8.24
CA LEU A 154 5.36 13.33 -7.35
C LEU A 154 6.03 12.14 -8.04
N LEU A 155 5.37 11.49 -9.00
CA LEU A 155 5.95 10.35 -9.73
C LEU A 155 7.19 10.72 -10.57
N LYS A 156 7.50 12.01 -10.75
CA LYS A 156 8.77 12.48 -11.32
C LYS A 156 9.96 12.15 -10.42
N LEU A 157 9.75 11.99 -9.12
CA LEU A 157 10.79 11.60 -8.17
C LEU A 157 11.18 10.13 -8.33
N ASN A 158 12.47 9.82 -8.21
CA ASN A 158 13.01 8.49 -8.48
C ASN A 158 12.47 7.40 -7.53
N ASN A 159 12.22 7.77 -6.29
CA ASN A 159 11.79 6.93 -5.19
C ASN A 159 10.26 6.86 -5.00
N VAL A 160 9.48 7.45 -5.92
CA VAL A 160 8.01 7.41 -5.89
C VAL A 160 7.48 6.56 -7.04
N TYR A 161 6.55 5.68 -6.71
CA TYR A 161 5.88 4.74 -7.59
C TYR A 161 4.37 4.84 -7.41
N GLY A 162 3.61 4.25 -8.34
CA GLY A 162 2.16 4.27 -8.31
C GLY A 162 1.55 2.89 -8.46
N ASP A 163 0.60 2.57 -7.59
CA ASP A 163 -0.20 1.36 -7.69
C ASP A 163 -1.50 1.66 -8.48
N ILE A 164 -1.77 0.82 -9.47
CA ILE A 164 -2.87 1.03 -10.44
C ILE A 164 -4.23 0.48 -9.97
N SER A 165 -4.31 0.02 -8.72
CA SER A 165 -5.52 -0.60 -8.20
C SER A 165 -6.67 0.42 -8.14
N SER A 166 -7.88 -0.01 -8.52
CA SER A 166 -9.06 0.87 -8.63
C SER A 166 -8.91 2.15 -9.48
N VAL A 167 -7.86 2.25 -10.31
CA VAL A 167 -7.69 3.35 -11.26
C VAL A 167 -8.22 2.96 -12.65
N PRO A 168 -8.99 3.82 -13.32
CA PRO A 168 -9.43 3.59 -14.71
C PRO A 168 -8.27 3.55 -15.71
N GLN A 169 -8.38 2.69 -16.73
CA GLN A 169 -7.35 2.48 -17.75
C GLN A 169 -6.93 3.76 -18.51
N ASN A 170 -7.90 4.63 -18.81
CA ASN A 170 -7.62 5.91 -19.47
C ASN A 170 -6.77 6.85 -18.61
N VAL A 171 -6.88 6.77 -17.28
CA VAL A 171 -6.08 7.55 -16.33
C VAL A 171 -4.69 6.93 -16.18
N ILE A 172 -4.60 5.60 -16.04
CA ILE A 172 -3.33 4.85 -15.95
C ILE A 172 -2.40 5.20 -17.12
N LYS A 173 -2.94 5.27 -18.35
CA LYS A 173 -2.19 5.63 -19.57
C LYS A 173 -1.55 7.02 -19.54
N THR A 174 -1.92 7.89 -18.60
CA THR A 174 -1.34 9.23 -18.45
C THR A 174 -0.09 9.27 -17.56
N PHE A 175 0.29 8.12 -16.97
CA PHE A 175 1.44 8.01 -16.08
C PHE A 175 2.62 7.26 -16.73
N PRO A 176 3.87 7.56 -16.31
CA PRO A 176 5.05 6.86 -16.78
C PRO A 176 5.02 5.38 -16.37
N ARG A 177 4.93 4.49 -17.34
CA ARG A 177 4.73 3.05 -17.16
C ARG A 177 5.77 2.41 -16.24
N GLU A 178 7.02 2.84 -16.30
CA GLU A 178 8.14 2.36 -15.50
C GLU A 178 8.03 2.67 -14.00
N LYS A 179 7.14 3.60 -13.64
CA LYS A 179 6.80 3.97 -12.26
C LYS A 179 5.60 3.21 -11.70
N LEU A 180 4.88 2.49 -12.56
CA LEU A 180 3.62 1.86 -12.19
C LEU A 180 3.83 0.40 -11.77
N ILE A 181 3.11 -0.02 -10.73
CA ILE A 181 3.06 -1.40 -10.24
C ILE A 181 1.63 -1.92 -10.27
N PHE A 182 1.49 -3.24 -10.31
CA PHE A 182 0.20 -3.88 -10.31
C PHE A 182 -0.32 -4.11 -8.90
N GLY A 183 -1.55 -3.66 -8.65
CA GLY A 183 -2.35 -4.06 -7.49
C GLY A 183 -3.78 -4.33 -7.92
N SER A 184 -4.37 -5.42 -7.41
CA SER A 184 -5.74 -5.78 -7.78
C SER A 184 -6.80 -5.10 -6.92
N HIS A 185 -6.48 -4.78 -5.66
CA HIS A 185 -7.43 -4.40 -4.63
C HIS A 185 -8.54 -5.45 -4.43
N TYR A 186 -8.24 -6.71 -4.74
CA TYR A 186 -9.12 -7.86 -4.48
C TYR A 186 -9.37 -7.99 -2.97
N PRO A 187 -10.60 -8.34 -2.53
CA PRO A 187 -11.77 -8.72 -3.32
C PRO A 187 -12.71 -7.55 -3.66
N TYR A 188 -12.27 -6.32 -3.46
CA TYR A 188 -13.15 -5.14 -3.61
C TYR A 188 -13.33 -4.69 -5.05
N VAL A 189 -12.50 -5.19 -5.97
CA VAL A 189 -12.63 -5.02 -7.41
C VAL A 189 -13.02 -6.36 -8.04
N PRO A 190 -14.00 -6.41 -8.97
CA PRO A 190 -14.37 -7.64 -9.67
C PRO A 190 -13.19 -8.30 -10.38
N PHE A 191 -13.12 -9.63 -10.35
CA PHE A 191 -12.03 -10.40 -10.96
C PHE A 191 -11.81 -10.05 -12.44
N GLN A 192 -12.88 -9.93 -13.23
CA GLN A 192 -12.74 -9.58 -14.65
C GLN A 192 -12.06 -8.21 -14.85
N GLU A 193 -12.43 -7.20 -14.06
CA GLU A 193 -11.80 -5.88 -14.14
C GLU A 193 -10.31 -5.92 -13.75
N ILE A 194 -9.94 -6.79 -12.81
CA ILE A 194 -8.54 -7.02 -12.43
C ILE A 194 -7.77 -7.65 -13.60
N MET A 195 -8.34 -8.66 -14.26
CA MET A 195 -7.69 -9.40 -15.35
C MET A 195 -7.63 -8.62 -16.66
N ASP A 196 -8.50 -7.62 -16.86
CA ASP A 196 -8.42 -6.69 -17.99
C ASP A 196 -7.28 -5.66 -17.84
N LYS A 197 -6.64 -5.60 -16.67
CA LYS A 197 -5.46 -4.77 -16.43
C LYS A 197 -4.18 -5.51 -16.79
N GLU A 198 -3.26 -4.75 -17.35
CA GLU A 198 -1.93 -5.24 -17.63
C GLU A 198 -1.14 -5.48 -16.35
N ILE A 199 -0.60 -6.70 -16.20
CA ILE A 199 0.23 -7.07 -15.05
C ILE A 199 1.64 -6.48 -15.23
N LEU A 200 1.92 -5.42 -14.48
CA LEU A 200 3.20 -4.72 -14.45
C LEU A 200 4.17 -5.41 -13.47
N SER A 201 5.44 -5.56 -13.87
CA SER A 201 6.47 -6.27 -13.08
C SER A 201 7.38 -5.36 -12.25
N ASN A 202 7.12 -4.05 -12.20
CA ASN A 202 8.03 -3.09 -11.57
C ASN A 202 8.11 -3.20 -10.03
N ALA A 203 7.22 -3.96 -9.38
CA ALA A 203 7.19 -4.12 -7.93
C ALA A 203 8.50 -4.72 -7.35
N VAL A 204 9.27 -5.47 -8.15
CA VAL A 204 10.62 -5.97 -7.78
C VAL A 204 11.64 -4.86 -7.51
N LYS A 205 11.37 -3.63 -7.97
CA LYS A 205 12.23 -2.46 -7.69
C LYS A 205 11.96 -1.85 -6.31
N ILE A 206 10.87 -2.27 -5.66
CA ILE A 206 10.32 -1.65 -4.45
C ILE A 206 10.45 -2.61 -3.26
N LEU A 207 10.09 -3.87 -3.48
CA LEU A 207 10.11 -4.90 -2.47
C LEU A 207 11.47 -5.61 -2.47
N SER A 208 12.07 -5.75 -1.29
CA SER A 208 13.31 -6.50 -1.08
C SER A 208 12.98 -7.99 -0.91
N ILE A 209 12.69 -8.68 -2.01
CA ILE A 209 12.28 -10.10 -2.07
C ILE A 209 13.15 -10.94 -2.98
#